data_AF-A0A7R9A8P1-F1
#
_entry.id   AF-A0A7R9A8P1-F1
#
_cell.length_a   1.000
_cell.length_b   1.000
_cell.length_c   1.000
_cell.angle_alpha   90.00
_cell.angle_beta   90.00
_cell.angle_gamma   90.00
#
_symmetry.space_group_name_H-M   'P 1'
#
loop_
_entity.id
_entity.type
_entity.pdbx_description
1 polymer ?
#
loop_
_entity_poly.entity_id
_entity_poly.type
_entity_poly.pdbx_seq_one_letter_code
_entity_poly.pdbx_strand_id
1 'polypeptide(L)'
;MESENKSRNLCINMRGIPCLLSALILLSKYGSGNALESIPIHGRENVGGNLEEILSDLRATALEHTKQISQLKSENEQQLESLRNEYKNMKHLFENMIKEHENLKSSLQEQIRERDELKLQLNATEGRLQYLEAVSLQITPRTCQTLADLGVTRTGEYLVDPDGALIGDAPIKVLCDMETDPVSTIVLHDAMGNTAIDRCADPGCHNHSIRYGSTMKQMVALINQSKSCEQHIRYDCLTTALTTGDIHYAWWVDRHGEPQYYWDGSNKGKHICKCHLSGNCIDSNLSCNCDAEAPQWGSDSGAITNETALPITELRFGGLQFEAQKANYTLGGLACKGRIPPPDNPAQSCISLRQAGNAHPGYYLLNSKEGRLDVVMCRMDLEETDPKFQVETKARIAYGDPYFDVLLANGTENNVLQFNKANINIGNAMDLQSGIFTAPMDGRGAVQ
;
A
#
# COMPACT_ATOMS: atom_id res chain seq x y z
N MET A 1 32.93 -28.93 -68.06
CA MET A 1 33.74 -29.77 -67.14
C MET A 1 32.83 -30.89 -66.70
N GLU A 2 32.85 -31.95 -67.49
CA GLU A 2 33.77 -33.08 -67.27
C GLU A 2 33.25 -33.92 -66.11
N SER A 3 32.53 -34.99 -66.42
CA SER A 3 33.03 -36.27 -66.96
C SER A 3 33.14 -37.22 -65.78
N GLU A 4 32.32 -38.27 -65.77
CA GLU A 4 32.78 -39.62 -66.10
C GLU A 4 33.56 -40.29 -64.97
N ASN A 5 33.37 -41.61 -64.91
CA ASN A 5 34.17 -42.58 -64.18
C ASN A 5 34.03 -42.68 -62.67
N LYS A 6 33.17 -43.61 -62.28
CA LYS A 6 33.64 -44.92 -61.78
C LYS A 6 32.61 -45.99 -62.19
N SER A 7 32.83 -46.74 -63.27
CA SER A 7 33.60 -48.01 -63.31
C SER A 7 33.15 -49.00 -62.22
N ARG A 8 32.39 -50.04 -62.59
CA ARG A 8 32.83 -51.38 -63.06
C ARG A 8 32.82 -52.39 -61.90
N ASN A 9 32.22 -53.56 -62.19
CA ASN A 9 32.13 -54.80 -61.40
C ASN A 9 31.04 -54.75 -60.30
N LEU A 10 30.12 -55.70 -60.13
CA LEU A 10 30.18 -57.14 -60.39
C LEU A 10 28.87 -57.64 -61.05
N CYS A 11 29.00 -58.36 -62.16
CA CYS A 11 28.22 -59.58 -62.38
C CYS A 11 28.74 -60.63 -61.40
N ILE A 12 27.86 -61.35 -60.71
CA ILE A 12 27.99 -62.78 -60.36
C ILE A 12 26.63 -63.24 -59.79
N ASN A 13 26.09 -64.30 -60.40
CA ASN A 13 25.05 -65.21 -59.90
C ASN A 13 23.64 -64.65 -59.59
N MET A 14 22.71 -64.80 -60.54
CA MET A 14 21.87 -66.01 -60.62
C MET A 14 20.97 -65.99 -61.87
N ARG A 15 21.31 -66.87 -62.82
CA ARG A 15 20.46 -67.65 -63.75
C ARG A 15 19.23 -66.96 -64.41
N GLY A 16 19.39 -66.63 -65.70
CA GLY A 16 18.39 -66.65 -66.79
C GLY A 16 17.12 -65.80 -66.60
N ILE A 17 16.78 -64.79 -67.39
CA ILE A 17 16.88 -64.63 -68.85
C ILE A 17 16.90 -63.11 -69.12
N PRO A 18 18.01 -62.54 -69.63
CA PRO A 18 17.96 -61.30 -70.39
C PRO A 18 18.68 -61.51 -71.73
N CYS A 19 17.95 -61.95 -72.76
CA CYS A 19 18.44 -61.90 -74.15
C CYS A 19 17.35 -61.67 -75.21
N LEU A 20 16.07 -61.47 -74.85
CA LEU A 20 15.01 -61.26 -75.86
C LEU A 20 14.36 -59.87 -75.85
N LEU A 21 14.52 -59.07 -74.80
CA LEU A 21 13.95 -57.70 -74.80
C LEU A 21 14.84 -56.68 -75.54
N SER A 22 16.13 -56.96 -75.72
CA SER A 22 17.04 -56.10 -76.49
C SER A 22 16.87 -56.25 -78.01
N ALA A 23 16.20 -57.30 -78.48
CA ALA A 23 15.97 -57.56 -79.90
C ALA A 23 14.67 -56.92 -80.45
N LEU A 24 13.67 -56.64 -79.59
CA LEU A 24 12.40 -56.04 -80.02
C LEU A 24 12.42 -54.50 -80.09
N ILE A 25 13.36 -53.85 -79.41
CA ILE A 25 13.48 -52.37 -79.43
C ILE A 25 14.35 -51.89 -80.62
N LEU A 26 15.09 -52.78 -81.29
CA LEU A 26 15.87 -52.44 -82.49
C LEU A 26 15.07 -52.52 -83.81
N LEU A 27 13.85 -53.08 -83.80
CA LEU A 27 13.01 -53.20 -85.01
C LEU A 27 11.97 -52.08 -85.18
N SER A 28 11.85 -51.12 -84.26
CA SER A 28 10.92 -50.00 -84.40
C SER A 28 11.58 -48.69 -84.89
N LYS A 29 12.85 -48.71 -85.35
CA LYS A 29 13.60 -47.48 -85.67
C LYS A 29 14.33 -47.41 -87.02
N TYR A 30 14.23 -48.40 -87.90
CA TYR A 30 14.75 -48.24 -89.28
C TYR A 30 13.75 -48.79 -90.31
N GLY A 31 13.15 -47.86 -91.04
CA GLY A 31 12.48 -48.13 -92.31
C GLY A 31 13.44 -47.98 -93.49
N SER A 32 13.14 -48.74 -94.55
CA SER A 32 13.64 -48.66 -95.93
C SER A 32 15.00 -49.30 -96.26
N GLY A 33 14.98 -50.18 -97.26
CA GLY A 33 16.11 -50.41 -98.17
C GLY A 33 16.81 -51.77 -98.09
N ASN A 34 16.51 -52.63 -99.08
CA ASN A 34 17.25 -53.79 -99.58
C ASN A 34 18.63 -54.12 -98.97
N ALA A 35 18.77 -55.34 -98.46
CA ALA A 35 19.90 -56.24 -98.75
C ALA A 35 19.60 -57.66 -98.24
N LEU A 36 19.40 -58.59 -99.17
CA LEU A 36 19.65 -60.03 -98.97
C LEU A 36 21.16 -60.23 -98.80
N GLU A 37 21.59 -61.04 -97.83
CA GLU A 37 22.67 -62.02 -98.05
C GLU A 37 22.84 -63.00 -96.86
N SER A 38 22.58 -64.28 -97.17
CA SER A 38 23.26 -65.51 -96.73
C SER A 38 23.77 -65.68 -95.28
N ILE A 39 23.15 -66.61 -94.54
CA ILE A 39 23.83 -67.44 -93.52
C ILE A 39 23.49 -68.92 -93.84
N PRO A 40 24.47 -69.81 -94.07
CA PRO A 40 24.22 -71.21 -94.36
C PRO A 40 24.01 -72.00 -93.07
N ILE A 41 22.96 -72.82 -92.99
CA ILE A 41 22.80 -73.84 -91.95
C ILE A 41 22.90 -75.21 -92.63
N HIS A 42 24.03 -75.88 -92.42
CA HIS A 42 24.18 -77.33 -92.60
C HIS A 42 23.85 -78.02 -91.29
N GLY A 43 22.98 -79.03 -91.34
CA GLY A 43 22.68 -79.90 -90.19
C GLY A 43 21.19 -80.11 -90.03
N ARG A 44 20.69 -81.21 -90.61
CA ARG A 44 19.33 -81.69 -90.49
C ARG A 44 19.28 -82.63 -89.28
N GLU A 45 18.58 -82.26 -88.21
CA GLU A 45 18.12 -83.22 -87.20
C GLU A 45 16.74 -82.80 -86.64
N ASN A 46 15.88 -83.81 -86.48
CA ASN A 46 14.45 -83.78 -86.18
C ASN A 46 14.09 -83.14 -84.83
N VAL A 47 13.20 -82.13 -84.84
CA VAL A 47 12.22 -81.88 -83.75
C VAL A 47 10.93 -81.31 -84.37
N GLY A 48 10.17 -82.15 -85.07
CA GLY A 48 8.81 -81.82 -85.54
C GLY A 48 7.80 -82.60 -84.72
N GLY A 49 7.03 -81.92 -83.86
CA GLY A 49 5.94 -82.55 -83.11
C GLY A 49 5.44 -81.81 -81.88
N ASN A 50 6.18 -80.84 -81.33
CA ASN A 50 5.85 -80.26 -80.01
C ASN A 50 5.70 -78.72 -80.04
N LEU A 51 5.70 -78.09 -81.22
CA LEU A 51 5.79 -76.63 -81.30
C LEU A 51 4.43 -75.92 -81.27
N GLU A 52 3.38 -76.49 -81.87
CA GLU A 52 2.04 -75.86 -81.87
C GLU A 52 1.31 -75.94 -80.52
N GLU A 53 1.43 -77.07 -79.81
CA GLU A 53 0.82 -77.25 -78.48
C GLU A 53 1.47 -76.30 -77.45
N ILE A 54 2.81 -76.23 -77.46
CA ILE A 54 3.57 -75.27 -76.66
C ILE A 54 3.19 -73.81 -77.01
N LEU A 55 2.98 -73.48 -78.29
CA LEU A 55 2.56 -72.14 -78.71
C LEU A 55 1.11 -71.81 -78.28
N SER A 56 0.21 -72.79 -78.24
CA SER A 56 -1.16 -72.63 -77.75
C SER A 56 -1.19 -72.36 -76.25
N ASP A 57 -0.46 -73.15 -75.47
CA ASP A 57 -0.35 -72.97 -74.01
C ASP A 57 0.34 -71.66 -73.65
N LEU A 58 1.37 -71.25 -74.39
CA LEU A 58 1.99 -69.94 -74.26
C LEU A 58 1.01 -68.80 -74.53
N ARG A 59 0.13 -68.93 -75.54
CA ARG A 59 -0.90 -67.92 -75.82
C ARG A 59 -1.97 -67.86 -74.74
N ALA A 60 -2.43 -69.01 -74.24
CA ALA A 60 -3.40 -69.07 -73.13
C ALA A 60 -2.82 -68.46 -71.85
N THR A 61 -1.57 -68.78 -71.53
CA THR A 61 -0.84 -68.22 -70.38
C THR A 61 -0.60 -66.72 -70.54
N ALA A 62 -0.23 -66.26 -71.74
CA ALA A 62 -0.05 -64.84 -72.03
C ALA A 62 -1.38 -64.07 -71.92
N LEU A 63 -2.50 -64.66 -72.37
CA LEU A 63 -3.82 -64.05 -72.25
C LEU A 63 -4.27 -63.94 -70.78
N GLU A 64 -3.99 -64.97 -69.97
CA GLU A 64 -4.28 -64.97 -68.54
C GLU A 64 -3.44 -63.94 -67.79
N HIS A 65 -2.13 -63.85 -68.07
CA HIS A 65 -1.27 -62.80 -67.52
C HIS A 65 -1.74 -61.40 -67.94
N THR A 66 -2.22 -61.24 -69.19
CA THR A 66 -2.74 -59.95 -69.65
C THR A 66 -4.02 -59.55 -68.89
N LYS A 67 -4.91 -60.51 -68.61
CA LYS A 67 -6.08 -60.30 -67.74
C LYS A 67 -5.67 -59.90 -66.33
N GLN A 68 -4.75 -60.63 -65.71
CA GLN A 68 -4.26 -60.32 -64.35
C GLN A 68 -3.61 -58.93 -64.28
N ILE A 69 -2.80 -58.56 -65.28
CA ILE A 69 -2.21 -57.22 -65.38
C ILE A 69 -3.29 -56.15 -65.52
N SER A 70 -4.32 -56.39 -66.34
CA SER A 70 -5.43 -55.43 -66.50
C SER A 70 -6.22 -55.22 -65.21
N GLN A 71 -6.42 -56.28 -64.43
CA GLN A 71 -7.12 -56.23 -63.16
C GLN A 71 -6.30 -55.54 -62.08
N LEU A 72 -5.02 -55.90 -61.93
CA LEU A 72 -4.07 -55.22 -61.03
C LEU A 72 -3.95 -53.72 -61.37
N LYS A 73 -3.99 -53.38 -62.66
CA LYS A 73 -3.98 -51.98 -63.10
C LYS A 73 -5.24 -51.24 -62.64
N SER A 74 -6.42 -51.84 -62.81
CA SER A 74 -7.69 -51.28 -62.33
C SER A 74 -7.72 -51.12 -60.81
N GLU A 75 -7.23 -52.10 -60.06
CA GLU A 75 -7.17 -52.06 -58.59
C GLU A 75 -6.20 -50.98 -58.10
N ASN A 76 -5.02 -50.86 -58.72
CA ASN A 76 -4.08 -49.78 -58.42
C ASN A 76 -4.67 -48.40 -58.77
N GLU A 77 -5.38 -48.26 -59.89
CA GLU A 77 -6.03 -47.00 -60.26
C GLU A 77 -7.10 -46.60 -59.24
N GLN A 78 -7.90 -47.55 -58.74
CA GLN A 78 -8.88 -47.30 -57.67
C GLN A 78 -8.23 -46.92 -56.35
N GLN A 79 -7.15 -47.60 -55.94
CA GLN A 79 -6.40 -47.24 -54.73
C GLN A 79 -5.79 -45.84 -54.84
N LEU A 80 -5.25 -45.49 -56.01
CA LEU A 80 -4.67 -44.17 -56.25
C LEU A 80 -5.71 -43.05 -56.15
N GLU A 81 -6.93 -43.29 -56.63
CA GLU A 81 -8.03 -42.32 -56.53
C GLU A 81 -8.56 -42.21 -55.10
N SER A 82 -8.65 -43.33 -54.37
CA SER A 82 -8.99 -43.32 -52.93
C SER A 82 -8.00 -42.49 -52.12
N LEU A 83 -6.70 -42.74 -52.31
CA LEU A 83 -5.63 -42.01 -51.62
C LEU A 83 -5.62 -40.52 -51.99
N ARG A 84 -5.94 -40.19 -53.25
CA ARG A 84 -6.07 -38.80 -53.71
C ARG A 84 -7.23 -38.08 -53.02
N ASN A 85 -8.35 -38.76 -52.80
CA ASN A 85 -9.50 -38.19 -52.10
C ASN A 85 -9.24 -38.01 -50.60
N GLU A 86 -8.58 -38.97 -49.95
CA GLU A 86 -8.11 -38.81 -48.57
C GLU A 86 -7.14 -37.63 -48.44
N TYR A 87 -6.18 -37.50 -49.36
CA TYR A 87 -5.26 -36.37 -49.37
C TYR A 87 -5.98 -35.02 -49.54
N LYS A 88 -6.99 -34.94 -50.41
CA LYS A 88 -7.82 -33.73 -50.56
C LYS A 88 -8.56 -33.37 -49.27
N ASN A 89 -9.19 -34.37 -48.63
CA ASN A 89 -9.91 -34.16 -47.38
C ASN A 89 -8.98 -33.70 -46.26
N MET A 90 -7.81 -34.34 -46.14
CA MET A 90 -6.81 -33.98 -45.14
C MET A 90 -6.22 -32.59 -45.40
N LYS A 91 -5.99 -32.22 -46.66
CA LYS A 91 -5.57 -30.87 -47.04
C LYS A 91 -6.60 -29.83 -46.61
N HIS A 92 -7.88 -30.08 -46.88
CA HIS A 92 -8.95 -29.15 -46.50
C HIS A 92 -9.09 -29.01 -44.98
N LEU A 93 -8.96 -30.12 -44.24
CA LEU A 93 -8.94 -30.10 -42.77
C LEU A 93 -7.77 -29.26 -42.23
N PHE A 94 -6.58 -29.41 -42.82
CA PHE A 94 -5.40 -28.64 -42.43
C PHE A 94 -5.56 -27.15 -42.73
N GLU A 95 -6.12 -26.78 -43.87
CA GLU A 95 -6.45 -25.38 -44.22
C GLU A 95 -7.43 -24.76 -43.22
N ASN A 96 -8.45 -25.51 -42.79
CA ASN A 96 -9.40 -25.04 -41.77
C ASN A 96 -8.73 -24.85 -40.39
N MET A 97 -7.88 -25.79 -39.96
CA MET A 97 -7.12 -25.64 -38.71
C MET A 97 -6.17 -24.45 -38.73
N ILE A 98 -5.50 -24.18 -39.86
CA ILE A 98 -4.65 -22.98 -40.00
C ILE A 98 -5.48 -21.72 -39.78
N LYS A 99 -6.65 -21.64 -40.41
CA LYS A 99 -7.55 -20.49 -40.29
C LYS A 99 -8.04 -20.29 -38.86
N GLU A 100 -8.41 -21.37 -38.16
CA GLU A 100 -8.77 -21.30 -36.74
C GLU A 100 -7.59 -20.85 -35.87
N HIS A 101 -6.38 -21.35 -36.13
CA HIS A 101 -5.18 -20.95 -35.41
C HIS A 101 -4.85 -19.47 -35.61
N GLU A 102 -5.00 -18.95 -36.83
CA GLU A 102 -4.82 -17.52 -37.13
C GLU A 102 -5.85 -16.64 -36.40
N ASN A 103 -7.12 -17.08 -36.37
CA ASN A 103 -8.18 -16.38 -35.62
C ASN A 103 -7.93 -16.41 -34.10
N LEU A 104 -7.49 -17.54 -33.56
CA LEU A 104 -7.16 -17.64 -32.15
C LEU A 104 -5.94 -16.79 -31.80
N LYS A 105 -4.94 -16.76 -32.68
CA LYS A 105 -3.76 -15.92 -32.54
C LYS A 105 -4.11 -14.43 -32.54
N SER A 106 -4.98 -13.98 -33.44
CA SER A 106 -5.41 -12.57 -33.46
C SER A 106 -6.20 -12.22 -32.19
N SER A 107 -7.11 -13.08 -31.75
CA SER A 107 -7.85 -12.89 -30.49
C SER A 107 -6.92 -12.82 -29.27
N LEU A 108 -5.92 -13.71 -29.18
CA LEU A 108 -4.93 -13.68 -28.10
C LEU A 108 -4.08 -12.41 -28.15
N GLN A 109 -3.71 -11.93 -29.35
CA GLN A 109 -2.99 -10.67 -29.50
C GLN A 109 -3.82 -9.46 -29.04
N GLU A 110 -5.12 -9.46 -29.28
CA GLU A 110 -6.05 -8.45 -28.79
C GLU A 110 -6.08 -8.43 -27.25
N GLN A 111 -6.25 -9.60 -26.63
CA GLN A 111 -6.24 -9.74 -25.17
C GLN A 111 -4.92 -9.32 -24.54
N ILE A 112 -3.78 -9.60 -25.19
CA ILE A 112 -2.47 -9.15 -24.71
C ILE A 112 -2.40 -7.61 -24.73
N ARG A 113 -2.90 -6.96 -25.79
CA ARG A 113 -2.94 -5.49 -25.86
C ARG A 113 -3.81 -4.89 -24.76
N GLU A 114 -5.02 -5.41 -24.57
CA GLU A 114 -5.92 -4.95 -23.49
C GLU A 114 -5.29 -5.12 -22.11
N ARG A 115 -4.65 -6.26 -21.85
CA ARG A 115 -3.92 -6.51 -20.61
C ARG A 115 -2.79 -5.51 -20.40
N ASP A 116 -2.03 -5.21 -21.45
CA ASP A 116 -0.90 -4.27 -21.37
C ASP A 116 -1.37 -2.83 -21.13
N GLU A 117 -2.50 -2.44 -21.72
CA GLU A 117 -3.15 -1.15 -21.46
C GLU A 117 -3.66 -1.06 -20.01
N LEU A 118 -4.36 -2.09 -19.52
CA LEU A 118 -4.82 -2.15 -18.13
C LEU A 118 -3.68 -2.11 -17.12
N LYS A 119 -2.56 -2.78 -17.40
CA LYS A 119 -1.35 -2.70 -16.55
C LYS A 119 -0.80 -1.28 -16.47
N LEU A 120 -0.80 -0.56 -17.59
CA LEU A 120 -0.32 0.82 -17.64
C LEU A 120 -1.23 1.75 -16.83
N GLN A 121 -2.55 1.55 -16.92
CA GLN A 121 -3.53 2.27 -16.11
C GLN A 121 -3.40 1.95 -14.61
N LEU A 122 -3.16 0.68 -14.25
CA LEU A 122 -2.93 0.26 -12.86
C LEU A 122 -1.70 0.96 -12.28
N ASN A 123 -0.56 0.89 -12.97
CA ASN A 123 0.68 1.53 -12.51
C ASN A 123 0.51 3.05 -12.36
N ALA A 124 -0.21 3.69 -13.29
CA ALA A 124 -0.52 5.12 -13.19
C ALA A 124 -1.42 5.44 -11.98
N THR A 125 -2.39 4.57 -11.69
CA THR A 125 -3.30 4.72 -10.55
C THR A 125 -2.56 4.52 -9.22
N GLU A 126 -1.71 3.50 -9.11
CA GLU A 126 -0.84 3.26 -7.95
C GLU A 126 0.10 4.44 -7.70
N GLY A 127 0.72 5.00 -8.75
CA GLY A 127 1.57 6.18 -8.62
C GLY A 127 0.81 7.41 -8.12
N ARG A 128 -0.44 7.61 -8.58
CA ARG A 128 -1.30 8.69 -8.07
C ARG A 128 -1.72 8.47 -6.62
N LEU A 129 -2.01 7.23 -6.22
CA LEU A 129 -2.34 6.88 -4.83
C LEU A 129 -1.16 7.16 -3.90
N GLN A 130 0.05 6.73 -4.26
CA GLN A 130 1.26 7.01 -3.49
C GLN A 130 1.50 8.52 -3.33
N TYR A 131 1.31 9.29 -4.39
CA TYR A 131 1.41 10.75 -4.32
C TYR A 131 0.35 11.35 -3.38
N LEU A 132 -0.90 10.91 -3.47
CA LEU A 132 -1.99 11.39 -2.62
C LEU A 132 -1.78 11.02 -1.15
N GLU A 133 -1.28 9.82 -0.85
CA GLU A 133 -0.91 9.40 0.50
C GLU A 133 0.19 10.31 1.07
N ALA A 134 1.25 10.56 0.30
CA ALA A 134 2.34 11.45 0.72
C ALA A 134 1.86 12.89 0.99
N VAL A 135 0.98 13.42 0.14
CA VAL A 135 0.38 14.75 0.33
C VAL A 135 -0.56 14.78 1.54
N SER A 136 -1.34 13.72 1.76
CA SER A 136 -2.23 13.61 2.91
C SER A 136 -1.46 13.65 4.22
N LEU A 137 -0.30 12.97 4.31
CA LEU A 137 0.57 12.99 5.48
C LEU A 137 1.11 14.40 5.79
N GLN A 138 1.43 15.20 4.76
CA GLN A 138 1.93 16.57 4.93
C GLN A 138 0.89 17.55 5.47
N ILE A 139 -0.40 17.29 5.23
CA ILE A 139 -1.51 18.20 5.56
C ILE A 139 -2.24 17.71 6.83
N THR A 140 -1.85 16.55 7.39
CA THR A 140 -2.54 16.01 8.56
C THR A 140 -2.25 16.88 9.79
N PRO A 141 -3.29 17.44 10.43
CA PRO A 141 -3.12 18.33 11.58
C PRO A 141 -2.69 17.56 12.82
N ARG A 142 -1.94 18.20 13.71
CA ARG A 142 -1.37 17.55 14.91
C ARG A 142 -2.40 17.15 15.97
N THR A 143 -3.44 17.95 16.13
CA THR A 143 -4.47 17.77 17.17
C THR A 143 -5.84 18.20 16.68
N CYS A 144 -6.90 17.82 17.38
CA CYS A 144 -8.25 18.30 17.09
C CYS A 144 -8.41 19.80 17.27
N GLN A 145 -7.66 20.42 18.19
CA GLN A 145 -7.58 21.88 18.28
C GLN A 145 -7.04 22.47 16.97
N THR A 146 -6.10 21.81 16.29
CA THR A 146 -5.58 22.22 14.96
C THR A 146 -6.62 22.13 13.87
N LEU A 147 -7.43 21.09 13.88
CA LEU A 147 -8.61 21.01 13.01
C LEU A 147 -9.58 22.18 13.27
N ALA A 148 -9.87 22.48 14.53
CA ALA A 148 -10.78 23.54 14.91
C ALA A 148 -10.33 24.92 14.43
N ASP A 149 -9.05 25.25 14.60
CA ASP A 149 -8.47 26.52 14.12
C ASP A 149 -8.48 26.63 12.58
N LEU A 150 -8.44 25.49 11.88
CA LEU A 150 -8.62 25.42 10.42
C LEU A 150 -10.10 25.52 9.99
N GLY A 151 -11.02 25.73 10.93
CA GLY A 151 -12.45 25.92 10.68
C GLY A 151 -13.29 24.65 10.72
N VAL A 152 -12.75 23.53 11.20
CA VAL A 152 -13.54 22.30 11.38
C VAL A 152 -14.37 22.39 12.66
N THR A 153 -15.69 22.35 12.53
CA THR A 153 -16.62 22.57 13.65
C THR A 153 -17.41 21.33 14.07
N ARG A 154 -17.31 20.22 13.34
CA ARG A 154 -18.11 19.02 13.59
C ARG A 154 -17.38 18.03 14.49
N THR A 155 -18.04 17.57 15.56
CA THR A 155 -17.56 16.42 16.35
C THR A 155 -17.59 15.14 15.51
N GLY A 156 -16.56 14.31 15.65
CA GLY A 156 -16.43 13.07 14.88
C GLY A 156 -15.04 12.45 14.91
N GLU A 157 -14.86 11.35 14.18
CA GLU A 157 -13.54 10.72 14.03
C GLU A 157 -12.71 11.44 12.96
N TYR A 158 -11.46 11.74 13.29
CA TYR A 158 -10.50 12.38 12.39
C TYR A 158 -9.13 11.71 12.49
N LEU A 159 -8.32 11.86 11.45
CA LEU A 159 -6.89 11.55 11.51
C LEU A 159 -6.15 12.79 11.99
N VAL A 160 -5.28 12.58 12.97
CA VAL A 160 -4.36 13.60 13.48
C VAL A 160 -2.96 13.00 13.55
N ASP A 161 -1.94 13.83 13.42
CA ASP A 161 -0.53 13.42 13.45
C ASP A 161 0.23 14.16 14.56
N PRO A 162 0.06 13.77 15.84
CA PRO A 162 0.65 14.47 16.96
C PRO A 162 2.16 14.66 16.83
N ASP A 163 2.97 13.61 16.64
CA ASP A 163 4.43 13.77 16.52
C ASP A 163 4.84 14.61 15.29
N GLY A 164 4.04 14.58 14.23
CA GLY A 164 3.99 15.57 13.16
C GLY A 164 4.34 14.99 11.81
N ALA A 165 3.85 15.66 10.76
CA ALA A 165 3.97 15.20 9.38
C ALA A 165 5.35 14.67 9.01
N LEU A 166 5.39 13.43 8.51
CA LEU A 166 6.60 12.72 8.03
C LEU A 166 7.66 12.47 9.11
N ILE A 167 7.33 12.64 10.40
CA ILE A 167 8.21 12.37 11.54
C ILE A 167 7.56 11.30 12.40
N GLY A 168 8.35 10.35 12.90
CA GLY A 168 7.86 9.38 13.88
C GLY A 168 6.95 8.30 13.30
N ASP A 169 5.81 8.06 13.93
CA ASP A 169 4.88 6.99 13.58
C ASP A 169 3.74 7.52 12.68
N ALA A 170 2.97 6.65 12.02
CA ALA A 170 1.87 7.09 11.16
C ALA A 170 0.76 7.83 11.93
N PRO A 171 -0.02 8.72 11.27
CA PRO A 171 -1.13 9.43 11.89
C PRO A 171 -2.14 8.50 12.54
N ILE A 172 -2.76 9.00 13.61
CA ILE A 172 -3.66 8.23 14.46
C ILE A 172 -5.10 8.69 14.30
N LYS A 173 -6.04 7.74 14.38
CA LYS A 173 -7.46 8.05 14.39
C LYS A 173 -7.90 8.39 15.81
N VAL A 174 -8.53 9.54 15.96
CA VAL A 174 -9.03 10.08 17.24
C VAL A 174 -10.47 10.51 17.10
N LEU A 175 -11.18 10.59 18.24
CA LEU A 175 -12.45 11.29 18.31
C LEU A 175 -12.17 12.75 18.67
N CYS A 176 -12.53 13.67 17.78
CA CYS A 176 -12.50 15.10 18.06
C CYS A 176 -13.85 15.54 18.61
N ASP A 177 -13.85 16.03 19.84
CA ASP A 177 -15.02 16.67 20.43
C ASP A 177 -14.90 18.19 20.29
N MET A 178 -15.51 18.71 19.22
CA MET A 178 -15.48 20.13 18.85
C MET A 178 -16.46 20.97 19.69
N GLU A 179 -17.30 20.34 20.52
CA GLU A 179 -18.24 21.06 21.40
C GLU A 179 -17.56 21.56 22.68
N THR A 180 -16.36 21.06 22.98
CA THR A 180 -15.55 21.48 24.12
C THR A 180 -14.70 22.71 23.80
N ASP A 181 -14.48 23.57 24.81
CA ASP A 181 -13.57 24.71 24.72
C ASP A 181 -12.58 24.71 25.91
N PRO A 182 -11.28 24.43 25.70
CA PRO A 182 -10.65 24.10 24.42
C PRO A 182 -11.09 22.75 23.85
N VAL A 183 -10.92 22.56 22.53
CA VAL A 183 -11.32 21.35 21.81
C VAL A 183 -10.54 20.12 22.29
N SER A 184 -11.25 19.00 22.44
CA SER A 184 -10.71 17.74 22.94
C SER A 184 -10.31 16.79 21.81
N THR A 185 -9.11 16.23 21.93
CA THR A 185 -8.58 15.12 21.14
C THR A 185 -8.64 13.86 21.99
N ILE A 186 -9.48 12.89 21.62
CA ILE A 186 -9.73 11.69 22.43
C ILE A 186 -9.20 10.44 21.71
N VAL A 187 -8.22 9.78 22.33
CA VAL A 187 -7.68 8.50 21.84
C VAL A 187 -8.47 7.34 22.45
N LEU A 188 -9.08 6.52 21.60
CA LEU A 188 -9.92 5.38 21.99
C LEU A 188 -9.07 4.10 22.18
N HIS A 189 -9.61 3.18 22.97
CA HIS A 189 -9.04 1.86 23.23
C HIS A 189 -10.11 0.75 23.17
N ASP A 190 -9.74 -0.48 23.47
CA ASP A 190 -10.62 -1.65 23.45
C ASP A 190 -11.56 -1.76 24.67
N ALA A 191 -11.15 -1.24 25.83
CA ALA A 191 -11.97 -1.23 27.07
C ALA A 191 -13.03 -0.11 27.16
N MET A 192 -13.61 0.35 26.04
CA MET A 192 -14.60 1.44 26.07
C MET A 192 -15.95 0.96 26.61
N GLY A 193 -16.34 1.46 27.79
CA GLY A 193 -17.63 1.15 28.44
C GLY A 193 -17.49 0.47 29.79
N ASN A 194 -18.62 0.00 30.33
CA ASN A 194 -18.67 -0.66 31.63
C ASN A 194 -18.38 -2.17 31.50
N THR A 195 -17.37 -2.65 32.21
CA THR A 195 -16.96 -4.06 32.21
C THR A 195 -17.12 -4.66 33.60
N ALA A 196 -17.82 -5.79 33.69
CA ALA A 196 -17.95 -6.54 34.93
C ALA A 196 -16.68 -7.34 35.20
N ILE A 197 -16.28 -7.39 36.47
CA ILE A 197 -15.11 -8.14 36.91
C ILE A 197 -15.57 -9.52 37.36
N ASP A 198 -15.00 -10.55 36.73
CA ASP A 198 -15.21 -11.95 37.14
C ASP A 198 -14.61 -12.23 38.52
N ARG A 199 -15.03 -13.33 39.16
CA ARG A 199 -14.54 -13.71 40.48
C ARG A 199 -13.02 -13.83 40.48
N CYS A 200 -12.39 -13.12 41.40
CA CYS A 200 -10.96 -12.99 41.52
C CYS A 200 -10.60 -12.75 42.98
N ALA A 201 -10.16 -13.79 43.69
CA ALA A 201 -9.84 -13.69 45.11
C ALA A 201 -8.51 -12.96 45.35
N ASP A 202 -7.45 -13.37 44.66
CA ASP A 202 -6.11 -12.83 44.86
C ASP A 202 -6.00 -11.36 44.36
N PRO A 203 -5.20 -10.51 45.02
CA PRO A 203 -4.93 -9.15 44.57
C PRO A 203 -4.52 -9.05 43.09
N GLY A 204 -5.24 -8.23 42.31
CA GLY A 204 -4.93 -7.98 40.90
C GLY A 204 -4.98 -9.20 39.97
N CYS A 205 -5.64 -10.29 40.38
CA CYS A 205 -5.70 -11.50 39.55
C CYS A 205 -6.54 -11.32 38.28
N HIS A 206 -7.51 -10.39 38.31
CA HIS A 206 -8.13 -9.87 37.10
C HIS A 206 -7.22 -8.81 36.51
N ASN A 207 -6.85 -8.99 35.25
CA ASN A 207 -6.03 -8.06 34.50
C ASN A 207 -6.68 -7.73 33.17
N HIS A 208 -6.79 -6.43 32.88
CA HIS A 208 -7.10 -5.95 31.55
C HIS A 208 -5.96 -5.05 31.06
N SER A 209 -5.17 -5.56 30.11
CA SER A 209 -4.20 -4.76 29.37
C SER A 209 -4.92 -3.95 28.30
N ILE A 210 -4.83 -2.62 28.37
CA ILE A 210 -5.57 -1.68 27.52
C ILE A 210 -4.88 -1.54 26.17
N ARG A 211 -5.61 -1.79 25.09
CA ARG A 211 -5.09 -1.69 23.71
C ARG A 211 -5.68 -0.45 23.03
N TYR A 212 -4.85 0.58 22.93
CA TYR A 212 -5.18 1.81 22.19
C TYR A 212 -5.11 1.59 20.68
N GLY A 213 -5.94 2.32 19.93
CA GLY A 213 -5.83 2.41 18.46
C GLY A 213 -4.67 3.27 17.96
N SER A 214 -3.68 3.54 18.82
CA SER A 214 -2.59 4.49 18.62
C SER A 214 -1.31 3.96 19.26
N THR A 215 -0.14 4.36 18.75
CA THR A 215 1.15 4.01 19.35
C THR A 215 1.41 4.85 20.59
N MET A 216 2.22 4.32 21.52
CA MET A 216 2.61 5.07 22.72
C MET A 216 3.35 6.37 22.37
N LYS A 217 4.16 6.38 21.30
CA LYS A 217 4.86 7.59 20.85
C LYS A 217 3.89 8.70 20.43
N GLN A 218 2.88 8.36 19.63
CA GLN A 218 1.87 9.31 19.20
C GLN A 218 1.03 9.84 20.38
N MET A 219 0.68 8.99 21.34
CA MET A 219 -0.02 9.42 22.56
C MET A 219 0.85 10.35 23.43
N VAL A 220 2.14 10.06 23.61
CA VAL A 220 3.06 10.94 24.35
C VAL A 220 3.27 12.26 23.61
N ALA A 221 3.38 12.25 22.28
CA ALA A 221 3.46 13.46 21.48
C ALA A 221 2.20 14.33 21.60
N LEU A 222 1.02 13.70 21.63
CA LEU A 222 -0.25 14.37 21.87
C LEU A 222 -0.30 15.02 23.25
N ILE A 223 0.15 14.30 24.29
CA ILE A 223 0.24 14.83 25.66
C ILE A 223 1.15 16.07 25.67
N ASN A 224 2.34 15.97 25.07
CA ASN A 224 3.33 17.05 25.06
C ASN A 224 2.92 18.27 24.23
N GLN A 225 1.85 18.20 23.43
CA GLN A 225 1.39 19.32 22.61
C GLN A 225 0.08 19.93 23.10
N SER A 226 -0.55 19.28 24.06
CA SER A 226 -1.82 19.70 24.61
C SER A 226 -1.60 20.53 25.87
N LYS A 227 -2.53 21.44 26.16
CA LYS A 227 -2.47 22.25 27.39
C LYS A 227 -2.73 21.41 28.63
N SER A 228 -3.60 20.42 28.50
CA SER A 228 -3.98 19.51 29.57
C SER A 228 -4.44 18.18 28.98
N CYS A 229 -4.06 17.07 29.60
CA CYS A 229 -4.63 15.76 29.34
C CYS A 229 -5.22 15.11 30.59
N GLU A 230 -6.31 14.37 30.39
CA GLU A 230 -6.98 13.62 31.43
C GLU A 230 -7.48 12.28 30.90
N GLN A 231 -7.65 11.32 31.81
CA GLN A 231 -8.32 10.06 31.51
C GLN A 231 -9.27 9.71 32.65
N HIS A 232 -10.55 9.50 32.33
CA HIS A 232 -11.56 9.18 33.33
C HIS A 232 -11.52 7.69 33.69
N ILE A 233 -11.56 7.39 34.98
CA ILE A 233 -11.62 6.02 35.51
C ILE A 233 -12.72 5.94 36.56
N ARG A 234 -13.44 4.82 36.58
CA ARG A 234 -14.48 4.52 37.55
C ARG A 234 -14.41 3.07 37.97
N TYR A 235 -14.55 2.82 39.27
CA TYR A 235 -14.74 1.52 39.88
C TYR A 235 -16.04 1.51 40.67
N ASP A 236 -16.95 0.61 40.31
CA ASP A 236 -18.20 0.35 41.01
C ASP A 236 -18.05 -0.95 41.80
N CYS A 237 -18.44 -0.96 43.08
CA CYS A 237 -18.14 -2.04 44.00
C CYS A 237 -19.35 -2.41 44.86
N LEU A 238 -19.48 -3.70 45.18
CA LEU A 238 -20.44 -4.24 46.13
C LEU A 238 -19.71 -5.23 47.05
N THR A 239 -19.61 -4.91 48.34
CA THR A 239 -18.92 -5.73 49.36
C THR A 239 -17.46 -6.09 49.01
N THR A 240 -16.75 -5.19 48.34
CA THR A 240 -15.34 -5.38 47.95
C THR A 240 -14.60 -4.05 48.01
N ALA A 241 -13.33 -4.08 48.43
CA ALA A 241 -12.48 -2.91 48.67
C ALA A 241 -11.43 -2.72 47.58
N LEU A 242 -10.94 -1.48 47.45
CA LEU A 242 -9.73 -1.21 46.68
C LEU A 242 -8.49 -1.60 47.50
N THR A 243 -8.53 -1.33 48.81
CA THR A 243 -7.47 -1.64 49.76
C THR A 243 -8.04 -2.11 51.10
N THR A 244 -7.44 -3.14 51.70
CA THR A 244 -7.75 -3.58 53.07
C THR A 244 -6.45 -3.73 53.86
N GLY A 245 -6.26 -2.90 54.89
CA GLY A 245 -4.98 -2.83 55.61
C GLY A 245 -3.84 -2.41 54.66
N ASP A 246 -2.78 -3.21 54.61
CA ASP A 246 -1.61 -2.98 53.73
C ASP A 246 -1.73 -3.70 52.37
N ILE A 247 -2.89 -4.30 52.06
CA ILE A 247 -3.10 -5.08 50.84
C ILE A 247 -3.95 -4.28 49.85
N HIS A 248 -3.37 -3.97 48.69
CA HIS A 248 -4.08 -3.37 47.56
C HIS A 248 -4.67 -4.45 46.66
N TYR A 249 -5.99 -4.48 46.53
CA TYR A 249 -6.69 -5.42 45.64
C TYR A 249 -6.90 -4.87 44.23
N ALA A 250 -6.95 -3.54 44.09
CA ALA A 250 -7.18 -2.88 42.82
C ALA A 250 -6.24 -1.69 42.60
N TRP A 251 -5.74 -1.57 41.38
CA TRP A 251 -4.88 -0.46 40.93
C TRP A 251 -4.90 -0.35 39.40
N TRP A 252 -4.47 0.80 38.90
CA TRP A 252 -4.17 0.97 37.48
C TRP A 252 -2.67 1.08 37.28
N VAL A 253 -2.20 0.77 36.08
CA VAL A 253 -0.77 0.79 35.72
C VAL A 253 -0.51 1.94 34.76
N ASP A 254 0.50 2.73 35.05
CA ASP A 254 0.91 3.87 34.23
C ASP A 254 1.71 3.44 32.99
N ARG A 255 1.93 4.36 32.05
CA ARG A 255 2.69 4.07 30.81
C ARG A 255 4.13 3.58 31.02
N HIS A 256 4.67 3.70 32.23
CA HIS A 256 6.00 3.24 32.60
C HIS A 256 5.98 1.86 33.28
N GLY A 257 4.79 1.25 33.43
CA GLY A 257 4.62 -0.05 34.07
C GLY A 257 4.48 0.04 35.59
N GLU A 258 4.34 1.24 36.15
CA GLU A 258 4.27 1.42 37.60
C GLU A 258 2.82 1.39 38.10
N PRO A 259 2.53 0.65 39.19
CA PRO A 259 1.20 0.63 39.78
C PRO A 259 0.86 1.97 40.46
N GLN A 260 -0.39 2.40 40.32
CA GLN A 260 -0.93 3.61 40.89
C GLN A 260 -2.24 3.33 41.64
N TYR A 261 -2.35 3.86 42.85
CA TYR A 261 -3.43 3.56 43.80
C TYR A 261 -4.40 4.74 44.03
N TYR A 262 -4.19 5.86 43.35
CA TYR A 262 -5.10 7.00 43.43
C TYR A 262 -6.12 6.96 42.29
N TRP A 263 -7.34 7.39 42.57
CA TRP A 263 -8.48 7.28 41.64
C TRP A 263 -8.99 8.64 41.15
N ASP A 264 -8.27 9.72 41.47
CA ASP A 264 -8.55 11.08 40.99
C ASP A 264 -7.30 11.98 41.03
N GLY A 265 -7.16 12.88 40.06
CA GLY A 265 -6.13 13.90 40.00
C GLY A 265 -4.73 13.37 39.67
N SER A 266 -3.73 13.82 40.42
CA SER A 266 -2.30 13.51 40.22
C SER A 266 -1.62 13.16 41.55
N ASN A 267 -2.18 12.17 42.25
CA ASN A 267 -1.81 11.84 43.64
C ASN A 267 -0.86 10.63 43.72
N LYS A 268 0.20 10.62 42.90
CA LYS A 268 1.17 9.51 42.83
C LYS A 268 1.68 9.09 44.21
N GLY A 269 1.72 7.77 44.44
CA GLY A 269 2.21 7.18 45.70
C GLY A 269 1.21 7.22 46.87
N LYS A 270 -0.03 7.64 46.66
CA LYS A 270 -1.09 7.63 47.68
C LYS A 270 -2.26 6.76 47.25
N HIS A 271 -2.87 6.07 48.22
CA HIS A 271 -4.19 5.47 48.07
C HIS A 271 -5.25 6.51 48.45
N ILE A 272 -5.87 7.14 47.46
CA ILE A 272 -6.80 8.24 47.68
C ILE A 272 -7.81 8.35 46.54
N CYS A 273 -9.07 8.57 46.90
CA CYS A 273 -10.16 8.78 45.97
C CYS A 273 -10.74 10.19 46.08
N LYS A 274 -11.51 10.58 45.06
CA LYS A 274 -12.17 11.89 45.00
C LYS A 274 -13.05 12.20 46.22
N CYS A 275 -13.69 11.18 46.80
CA CYS A 275 -14.54 11.38 47.97
C CYS A 275 -13.76 11.87 49.19
N HIS A 276 -12.51 11.44 49.33
CA HIS A 276 -11.65 11.84 50.44
C HIS A 276 -11.20 13.30 50.26
N LEU A 277 -10.82 13.65 49.04
CA LEU A 277 -10.49 15.04 48.68
C LEU A 277 -11.68 15.99 48.89
N SER A 278 -12.91 15.47 48.71
CA SER A 278 -14.15 16.23 48.84
C SER A 278 -14.79 16.14 50.24
N GLY A 279 -14.22 15.33 51.15
CA GLY A 279 -14.75 15.11 52.50
C GLY A 279 -16.13 14.46 52.56
N ASN A 280 -16.50 13.64 51.57
CA ASN A 280 -17.84 13.07 51.43
C ASN A 280 -17.85 11.56 51.15
N CYS A 281 -16.83 10.83 51.60
CA CYS A 281 -16.84 9.37 51.55
C CYS A 281 -17.96 8.78 52.42
N ILE A 282 -18.44 7.59 52.05
CA ILE A 282 -19.45 6.82 52.80
C ILE A 282 -19.02 6.62 54.26
N ASP A 283 -17.74 6.29 54.48
CA ASP A 283 -17.10 6.33 55.79
C ASP A 283 -16.01 7.40 55.77
N SER A 284 -16.15 8.41 56.65
CA SER A 284 -15.20 9.53 56.74
C SER A 284 -13.81 9.12 57.23
N ASN A 285 -13.64 7.93 57.79
CA ASN A 285 -12.33 7.41 58.23
C ASN A 285 -11.55 6.72 57.12
N LEU A 286 -12.17 6.50 55.95
CA LEU A 286 -11.56 5.81 54.82
C LEU A 286 -11.20 6.77 53.69
N SER A 287 -10.32 6.30 52.79
CA SER A 287 -9.82 7.09 51.66
C SER A 287 -10.66 6.97 50.40
N CYS A 288 -11.52 5.96 50.33
CA CYS A 288 -12.35 5.63 49.17
C CYS A 288 -13.71 5.05 49.62
N ASN A 289 -14.74 5.23 48.81
CA ASN A 289 -16.08 4.70 49.08
C ASN A 289 -16.10 3.17 49.10
N CYS A 290 -15.35 2.54 48.20
CA CYS A 290 -15.33 1.09 48.07
C CYS A 290 -14.60 0.38 49.22
N ASP A 291 -13.67 1.05 49.89
CA ASP A 291 -12.98 0.48 51.06
C ASP A 291 -13.92 0.24 52.25
N ALA A 292 -15.12 0.83 52.24
CA ALA A 292 -16.14 0.57 53.26
C ALA A 292 -16.76 -0.83 53.16
N GLU A 293 -16.52 -1.57 52.06
CA GLU A 293 -17.06 -2.91 51.79
C GLU A 293 -18.58 -3.00 52.04
N ALA A 294 -19.29 -1.91 51.75
CA ALA A 294 -20.68 -1.78 52.12
C ALA A 294 -21.56 -2.82 51.39
N PRO A 295 -22.65 -3.32 52.03
CA PRO A 295 -23.61 -4.23 51.42
C PRO A 295 -24.57 -3.52 50.44
N GLN A 296 -24.08 -2.47 49.78
CA GLN A 296 -24.76 -1.69 48.75
C GLN A 296 -23.73 -1.22 47.72
N TRP A 297 -24.19 -0.87 46.52
CA TRP A 297 -23.29 -0.37 45.48
C TRP A 297 -22.64 0.95 45.90
N GLY A 298 -21.31 0.95 45.98
CA GLY A 298 -20.46 2.12 46.11
C GLY A 298 -19.76 2.44 44.78
N SER A 299 -19.12 3.60 44.72
CA SER A 299 -18.35 3.98 43.54
C SER A 299 -17.24 4.96 43.89
N ASP A 300 -16.07 4.74 43.29
CA ASP A 300 -14.97 5.67 43.25
C ASP A 300 -14.65 5.99 41.78
N SER A 301 -14.80 7.26 41.43
CA SER A 301 -14.59 7.74 40.06
C SER A 301 -13.86 9.08 40.06
N GLY A 302 -12.99 9.27 39.07
CA GLY A 302 -12.22 10.50 38.95
C GLY A 302 -11.52 10.66 37.61
N ALA A 303 -10.93 11.83 37.42
CA ALA A 303 -10.12 12.13 36.24
C ALA A 303 -8.65 12.06 36.64
N ILE A 304 -7.90 11.13 36.05
CA ILE A 304 -6.45 11.07 36.22
C ILE A 304 -5.86 12.18 35.36
N THR A 305 -5.18 13.14 35.98
CA THR A 305 -4.60 14.33 35.32
C THR A 305 -3.07 14.33 35.38
N ASN A 306 -2.46 13.25 35.88
CA ASN A 306 -1.01 13.10 35.88
C ASN A 306 -0.50 12.77 34.47
N GLU A 307 -0.19 13.82 33.70
CA GLU A 307 0.34 13.70 32.33
C GLU A 307 1.65 12.91 32.26
N THR A 308 2.41 12.80 33.36
CA THR A 308 3.63 11.96 33.39
C THR A 308 3.34 10.47 33.55
N ALA A 309 2.13 10.10 33.97
CA ALA A 309 1.70 8.71 34.15
C ALA A 309 0.76 8.23 33.03
N LEU A 310 -0.05 9.13 32.47
CA LEU A 310 -0.98 8.80 31.38
C LEU A 310 -0.26 8.34 30.10
N PRO A 311 -0.93 7.55 29.23
CA PRO A 311 -2.23 6.92 29.43
C PRO A 311 -2.17 5.73 30.41
N ILE A 312 -3.33 5.32 30.92
CA ILE A 312 -3.48 4.08 31.70
C ILE A 312 -3.29 2.89 30.75
N THR A 313 -2.36 1.98 31.08
CA THR A 313 -2.03 0.83 30.23
C THR A 313 -2.61 -0.48 30.73
N GLU A 314 -2.90 -0.61 32.03
CA GLU A 314 -3.56 -1.79 32.58
C GLU A 314 -4.48 -1.44 33.74
N LEU A 315 -5.48 -2.28 33.96
CA LEU A 315 -6.34 -2.28 35.13
C LEU A 315 -6.25 -3.63 35.83
N ARG A 316 -6.03 -3.59 37.14
CA ARG A 316 -5.85 -4.77 38.00
C ARG A 316 -6.91 -4.75 39.09
N PHE A 317 -7.61 -5.86 39.28
CA PHE A 317 -8.65 -6.01 40.31
C PHE A 317 -8.57 -7.37 40.99
N GLY A 318 -9.05 -7.44 42.23
CA GLY A 318 -9.10 -8.63 43.07
C GLY A 318 -10.00 -8.42 44.29
N GLY A 319 -10.01 -9.35 45.23
CA GLY A 319 -10.87 -9.25 46.42
C GLY A 319 -12.35 -9.59 46.16
N LEU A 320 -12.63 -10.39 45.13
CA LEU A 320 -13.94 -10.96 44.79
C LEU A 320 -13.95 -12.48 45.02
N GLN A 321 -13.83 -12.89 46.28
CA GLN A 321 -13.80 -14.29 46.73
C GLN A 321 -15.20 -14.92 46.77
N PHE A 322 -16.22 -14.16 47.17
CA PHE A 322 -17.57 -14.67 47.45
C PHE A 322 -18.61 -14.21 46.41
N GLU A 323 -19.70 -14.97 46.25
CA GLU A 323 -20.73 -14.68 45.22
C GLU A 323 -21.47 -13.34 45.42
N ALA A 324 -21.52 -12.86 46.67
CA ALA A 324 -22.12 -11.57 46.98
C ALA A 324 -21.26 -10.39 46.50
N GLN A 325 -19.96 -10.61 46.29
CA GLN A 325 -19.02 -9.58 45.88
C GLN A 325 -19.11 -9.37 44.37
N LYS A 326 -19.31 -8.12 43.97
CA LYS A 326 -19.41 -7.73 42.57
C LYS A 326 -18.67 -6.43 42.36
N ALA A 327 -18.04 -6.29 41.21
CA ALA A 327 -17.45 -5.03 40.82
C ALA A 327 -17.50 -4.85 39.30
N ASN A 328 -17.54 -3.60 38.89
CA ASN A 328 -17.39 -3.20 37.50
C ASN A 328 -16.38 -2.05 37.41
N TYR A 329 -15.79 -1.87 36.24
CA TYR A 329 -15.00 -0.68 35.95
C TYR A 329 -15.41 -0.05 34.62
N THR A 330 -15.12 1.23 34.50
CA THR A 330 -15.20 1.98 33.24
C THR A 330 -13.92 2.78 33.07
N LEU A 331 -13.35 2.74 31.87
CA LEU A 331 -12.20 3.55 31.47
C LEU A 331 -12.60 4.40 30.25
N GLY A 332 -12.39 5.71 30.35
CA GLY A 332 -12.56 6.63 29.24
C GLY A 332 -11.29 6.70 28.38
N GLY A 333 -11.43 7.21 27.15
CA GLY A 333 -10.28 7.49 26.29
C GLY A 333 -9.33 8.54 26.89
N LEU A 334 -8.08 8.55 26.43
CA LEU A 334 -7.12 9.62 26.76
C LEU A 334 -7.59 10.92 26.08
N ALA A 335 -8.07 11.88 26.86
CA ALA A 335 -8.61 13.14 26.38
C ALA A 335 -7.61 14.27 26.60
N CYS A 336 -7.19 14.92 25.52
CA CYS A 336 -6.20 15.98 25.53
C CYS A 336 -6.76 17.25 24.89
N LYS A 337 -6.66 18.39 25.57
CA LYS A 337 -7.34 19.64 25.21
C LYS A 337 -6.37 20.78 24.96
N GLY A 338 -6.74 21.65 24.02
CA GLY A 338 -6.04 22.89 23.71
C GLY A 338 -4.65 22.67 23.13
N ARG A 339 -3.82 23.73 23.16
CA ARG A 339 -2.41 23.66 22.79
C ARG A 339 -1.56 24.33 23.85
N ILE A 340 -0.31 23.92 23.94
CA ILE A 340 0.71 24.71 24.62
C ILE A 340 0.90 25.99 23.80
N PRO A 341 0.66 27.18 24.37
CA PRO A 341 0.96 28.44 23.68
C PRO A 341 2.43 28.43 23.24
N PRO A 342 2.76 28.96 22.06
CA PRO A 342 4.15 29.31 21.77
C PRO A 342 4.68 30.14 22.93
N PRO A 343 5.93 29.94 23.38
CA PRO A 343 6.49 30.78 24.42
C PRO A 343 6.30 32.26 24.04
N ASP A 344 6.03 33.14 25.01
CA ASP A 344 5.84 34.59 24.77
C ASP A 344 7.06 35.25 24.07
N ASN A 345 8.19 34.54 24.04
CA ASN A 345 9.35 34.86 23.21
C ASN A 345 9.44 33.92 22.00
N PRO A 346 9.83 34.43 20.81
CA PRO A 346 10.19 33.57 19.69
C PRO A 346 11.16 32.50 20.17
N ALA A 347 10.96 31.27 19.67
CA ALA A 347 11.74 30.11 20.07
C ALA A 347 13.25 30.41 20.02
N GLN A 348 14.00 29.82 20.95
CA GLN A 348 15.46 30.09 21.07
C GLN A 348 16.30 29.12 20.24
N SER A 349 15.69 28.05 19.74
CA SER A 349 16.33 27.00 18.94
C SER A 349 15.32 26.28 18.05
N CYS A 350 15.81 25.63 17.00
CA CYS A 350 15.04 24.67 16.21
C CYS A 350 14.50 23.52 17.07
N ILE A 351 15.20 23.15 18.16
CA ILE A 351 14.75 22.11 19.09
C ILE A 351 13.46 22.60 19.78
N SER A 352 13.49 23.82 20.34
CA SER A 352 12.30 24.40 20.98
C SER A 352 11.15 24.64 19.99
N LEU A 353 11.45 24.97 18.73
CA LEU A 353 10.42 25.05 17.68
C LEU A 353 9.78 23.69 17.39
N ARG A 354 10.61 22.64 17.27
CA ARG A 354 10.14 21.27 17.04
C ARG A 354 9.29 20.78 18.21
N GLN A 355 9.73 21.02 19.44
CA GLN A 355 8.97 20.72 20.65
C GLN A 355 7.66 21.50 20.74
N ALA A 356 7.62 22.73 20.22
CA ALA A 356 6.40 23.52 20.08
C ALA A 356 5.51 23.08 18.89
N GLY A 357 5.85 21.99 18.20
CA GLY A 357 5.04 21.43 17.12
C GLY A 357 5.41 21.91 15.70
N ASN A 358 6.58 22.52 15.49
CA ASN A 358 7.04 22.83 14.14
C ASN A 358 7.81 21.64 13.54
N ALA A 359 7.19 20.90 12.62
CA ALA A 359 7.81 19.75 11.93
C ALA A 359 8.41 20.07 10.56
N HIS A 360 8.16 21.26 10.02
CA HIS A 360 8.55 21.55 8.64
C HIS A 360 10.00 22.02 8.56
N PRO A 361 10.84 21.44 7.67
CA PRO A 361 12.14 22.02 7.39
C PRO A 361 11.96 23.39 6.73
N GLY A 362 12.69 24.40 7.21
CA GLY A 362 12.50 25.76 6.71
C GLY A 362 13.31 26.81 7.44
N TYR A 363 13.14 28.05 7.01
CA TYR A 363 13.73 29.20 7.66
C TYR A 363 12.80 29.71 8.76
N TYR A 364 13.34 29.85 9.97
CA TYR A 364 12.60 30.31 11.13
C TYR A 364 13.29 31.51 11.77
N LEU A 365 12.48 32.36 12.39
CA LEU A 365 12.93 33.45 13.24
C LEU A 365 13.11 32.92 14.66
N LEU A 366 14.36 32.92 15.14
CA LEU A 366 14.69 32.55 16.51
C LEU A 366 15.14 33.77 17.29
N ASN A 367 14.87 33.76 18.59
CA ASN A 367 15.44 34.74 19.49
C ASN A 367 16.88 34.36 19.84
N SER A 368 17.80 35.22 19.49
CA SER A 368 19.21 35.15 19.87
C SER A 368 19.37 35.35 21.37
N LYS A 369 20.50 34.87 21.91
CA LYS A 369 20.86 35.10 23.33
C LYS A 369 21.00 36.58 23.68
N GLU A 370 21.14 37.45 22.67
CA GLU A 370 21.28 38.90 22.79
C GLU A 370 19.95 39.67 22.58
N GLY A 371 18.81 38.97 22.46
CA GLY A 371 17.50 39.61 22.28
C GLY A 371 17.24 40.13 20.86
N ARG A 372 17.98 39.62 19.86
CA ARG A 372 17.80 39.90 18.43
C ARG A 372 17.15 38.73 17.73
N LEU A 373 16.46 38.96 16.62
CA LEU A 373 15.92 37.89 15.78
C LEU A 373 16.96 37.43 14.76
N ASP A 374 17.28 36.15 14.79
CA ASP A 374 18.16 35.48 13.82
C ASP A 374 17.32 34.61 12.88
N VAL A 375 17.62 34.67 11.58
CA VAL A 375 17.07 33.68 10.62
C VAL A 375 17.95 32.44 10.69
N VAL A 376 17.36 31.31 11.06
CA VAL A 376 18.05 30.02 11.01
C VAL A 376 17.34 29.09 10.05
N MET A 377 18.09 28.17 9.44
CA MET A 377 17.51 27.05 8.73
C MET A 377 17.37 25.89 9.70
N CYS A 378 16.12 25.52 10.02
CA CYS A 378 15.81 24.33 10.79
C CYS A 378 15.58 23.14 9.86
N ARG A 379 16.41 22.12 9.99
CA ARG A 379 16.27 20.84 9.27
C ARG A 379 15.50 19.86 10.14
N MET A 380 14.19 20.08 10.21
CA MET A 380 13.25 19.27 10.99
C MET A 380 13.10 17.82 10.49
N ASP A 381 13.85 17.44 9.46
CA ASP A 381 14.02 16.08 8.96
C ASP A 381 15.21 15.33 9.59
N LEU A 382 16.05 15.99 10.40
CA LEU A 382 17.25 15.39 11.01
C LEU A 382 17.08 15.13 12.50
N GLU A 383 17.85 14.19 13.05
CA GLU A 383 17.95 13.97 14.51
C GLU A 383 18.44 15.22 15.23
N GLU A 384 17.97 15.48 16.46
CA GLU A 384 18.33 16.70 17.21
C GLU A 384 19.84 16.82 17.49
N THR A 385 20.53 15.68 17.53
CA THR A 385 21.99 15.62 17.72
C THR A 385 22.78 15.88 16.44
N ASP A 386 22.13 15.93 15.27
CA ASP A 386 22.81 16.20 14.01
C ASP A 386 23.30 17.66 13.97
N PRO A 387 24.58 17.92 13.70
CA PRO A 387 25.11 19.30 13.60
C PRO A 387 24.43 20.16 12.54
N LYS A 388 23.73 19.56 11.57
CA LYS A 388 22.97 20.25 10.53
C LYS A 388 21.50 20.46 10.88
N PHE A 389 21.05 19.99 12.04
CA PHE A 389 19.68 20.17 12.51
C PHE A 389 19.29 21.66 12.58
N GLN A 390 20.21 22.50 13.05
CA GLN A 390 20.09 23.96 13.04
C GLN A 390 21.30 24.56 12.34
N VAL A 391 21.07 25.23 11.21
CA VAL A 391 22.11 25.94 10.47
C VAL A 391 21.87 27.43 10.59
N GLU A 392 22.78 28.13 11.27
CA GLU A 392 22.75 29.59 11.33
C GLU A 392 22.91 30.16 9.91
N THR A 393 22.02 31.06 9.54
CA THR A 393 22.19 31.81 8.30
C THR A 393 22.98 33.08 8.59
N LYS A 394 23.86 33.49 7.68
CA LYS A 394 24.48 34.82 7.75
C LYS A 394 23.51 35.94 7.32
N ALA A 395 22.22 35.64 7.15
CA ALA A 395 21.24 36.58 6.68
C ALA A 395 20.96 37.60 7.79
N ARG A 396 21.14 38.88 7.46
CA ARG A 396 20.73 39.98 8.34
C ARG A 396 19.30 40.34 8.00
N ILE A 397 18.41 40.28 8.98
CA ILE A 397 17.07 40.84 8.84
C ILE A 397 17.21 42.36 8.91
N ALA A 398 16.85 43.04 7.83
CA ALA A 398 16.64 44.47 7.84
C ALA A 398 15.13 44.72 7.81
N TYR A 399 14.59 45.23 8.93
CA TYR A 399 13.26 45.80 8.93
C TYR A 399 13.35 47.21 8.34
N GLY A 400 12.60 47.46 7.26
CA GLY A 400 12.20 48.80 6.89
C GLY A 400 10.70 48.86 7.10
N ASP A 401 10.22 49.72 7.99
CA ASP A 401 8.78 49.89 8.18
C ASP A 401 8.18 50.47 6.88
N PRO A 402 7.25 49.79 6.21
CA PRO A 402 6.41 50.46 5.22
C PRO A 402 5.43 51.35 6.00
N TYR A 403 5.70 52.65 6.04
CA TYR A 403 4.75 53.61 6.61
C TYR A 403 3.95 54.31 5.51
N PHE A 404 2.67 54.50 5.79
CA PHE A 404 1.75 55.28 4.96
C PHE A 404 1.66 56.69 5.55
N ASP A 405 2.12 57.70 4.80
CA ASP A 405 1.92 59.09 5.18
C ASP A 405 0.52 59.54 4.77
N VAL A 406 -0.27 59.91 5.77
CA VAL A 406 -1.64 60.38 5.61
C VAL A 406 -1.74 61.79 6.21
N LEU A 407 -2.05 62.79 5.37
CA LEU A 407 -2.28 64.16 5.84
C LEU A 407 -3.75 64.34 6.25
N LEU A 408 -3.97 64.53 7.55
CA LEU A 408 -5.29 64.67 8.17
C LEU A 408 -5.99 65.95 7.71
N ALA A 409 -7.27 65.82 7.36
CA ALA A 409 -8.08 66.94 6.88
C ALA A 409 -8.82 67.69 7.98
N ASN A 410 -9.37 67.00 8.99
CA ASN A 410 -10.10 67.61 10.13
C ASN A 410 -10.54 66.57 11.19
N GLY A 411 -9.61 65.73 11.66
CA GLY A 411 -9.87 64.80 12.77
C GLY A 411 -10.67 63.54 12.40
N THR A 412 -10.96 62.72 13.42
CA THR A 412 -11.62 61.41 13.33
C THR A 412 -13.11 61.52 13.68
N GLU A 413 -14.00 61.10 12.78
CA GLU A 413 -15.41 60.82 13.09
C GLU A 413 -15.67 59.31 12.99
N ASN A 414 -16.40 58.74 13.96
CA ASN A 414 -16.77 57.32 14.01
C ASN A 414 -15.61 56.32 13.86
N ASN A 415 -14.43 56.63 14.41
CA ASN A 415 -13.21 55.82 14.26
C ASN A 415 -12.77 55.61 12.80
N VAL A 416 -13.28 56.42 11.86
CA VAL A 416 -12.83 56.43 10.47
C VAL A 416 -11.92 57.65 10.27
N LEU A 417 -10.66 57.40 9.93
CA LEU A 417 -9.69 58.43 9.58
C LEU A 417 -10.01 58.99 8.18
N GLN A 418 -10.46 60.24 8.12
CA GLN A 418 -10.72 60.97 6.88
C GLN A 418 -9.44 61.69 6.42
N PHE A 419 -9.01 61.49 5.17
CA PHE A 419 -7.77 62.07 4.63
C PHE A 419 -7.91 62.65 3.22
N ASN A 420 -7.19 63.73 2.95
CA ASN A 420 -7.24 64.43 1.66
C ASN A 420 -6.20 63.93 0.66
N LYS A 421 -5.13 63.29 1.14
CA LYS A 421 -4.02 62.80 0.32
C LYS A 421 -3.37 61.59 1.00
N ALA A 422 -3.20 60.52 0.24
CA ALA A 422 -2.42 59.35 0.64
C ALA A 422 -1.28 59.15 -0.36
N ASN A 423 -0.04 59.03 0.13
CA ASN A 423 1.10 58.63 -0.69
C ASN A 423 1.32 57.12 -0.50
N ILE A 424 0.81 56.32 -1.43
CA ILE A 424 0.67 54.86 -1.29
C ILE A 424 1.89 54.08 -1.84
N ASN A 425 2.97 54.78 -2.24
CA ASN A 425 4.10 54.15 -2.92
C ASN A 425 5.41 54.96 -2.80
N ILE A 426 5.81 55.32 -1.59
CA ILE A 426 7.06 56.06 -1.38
C ILE A 426 8.23 55.12 -1.69
N GLY A 427 9.01 55.45 -2.72
CA GLY A 427 10.12 54.63 -3.22
C GLY A 427 9.80 53.80 -4.48
N ASN A 428 8.60 53.93 -5.06
CA ASN A 428 8.16 53.21 -6.27
C ASN A 428 8.26 51.67 -6.19
N ALA A 429 8.21 51.09 -4.98
CA ALA A 429 8.35 49.65 -4.77
C ALA A 429 7.09 48.85 -5.13
N MET A 430 5.94 49.50 -5.35
CA MET A 430 4.70 48.86 -5.77
C MET A 430 4.25 49.37 -7.13
N ASP A 431 4.04 48.47 -8.09
CA ASP A 431 3.34 48.82 -9.33
C ASP A 431 1.83 48.88 -9.03
N LEU A 432 1.28 50.09 -9.04
CA LEU A 432 -0.12 50.35 -8.69
C LEU A 432 -1.12 49.85 -9.75
N GLN A 433 -0.67 49.53 -10.96
CA GLN A 433 -1.52 49.04 -12.03
C GLN A 433 -1.63 47.51 -12.02
N SER A 434 -0.53 46.83 -11.71
CA SER A 434 -0.49 45.36 -11.60
C SER A 434 -0.69 44.84 -10.18
N GLY A 435 -0.55 45.69 -9.16
CA GLY A 435 -0.56 45.32 -7.75
C GLY A 435 0.72 44.59 -7.29
N ILE A 436 1.74 44.52 -8.14
CA ILE A 436 2.96 43.76 -7.88
C ILE A 436 3.93 44.61 -7.08
N PHE A 437 4.29 44.14 -5.90
CA PHE A 437 5.37 44.71 -5.09
C PHE A 437 6.72 44.12 -5.53
N THR A 438 7.70 44.99 -5.80
CA THR A 438 9.08 44.63 -6.10
C THR A 438 9.96 45.07 -4.93
N ALA A 439 10.56 44.09 -4.26
CA ALA A 439 11.42 44.36 -3.12
C ALA A 439 12.63 45.24 -3.54
N PRO A 440 13.03 46.24 -2.74
CA PRO A 440 14.09 47.19 -3.10
C PRO A 440 15.50 46.59 -3.05
N MET A 441 15.66 45.33 -2.65
CA MET A 441 16.91 44.56 -2.68
C MET A 441 16.61 43.12 -3.11
N ASP A 442 17.53 42.50 -3.84
CA ASP A 442 17.45 41.07 -4.18
C ASP A 442 17.55 40.22 -2.90
N GLY A 443 16.43 39.62 -2.51
CA GLY A 443 16.33 38.71 -1.38
C GLY A 443 15.16 37.74 -1.57
N ARG A 444 15.23 36.55 -0.98
CA ARG A 444 14.08 35.63 -0.92
C ARG A 444 13.18 36.07 0.23
N GLY A 445 12.01 36.61 -0.09
CA GLY A 445 11.00 36.97 0.90
C GLY A 445 10.35 35.73 1.52
N ALA A 446 10.16 35.74 2.83
CA ALA A 446 9.14 34.95 3.50
C ALA A 446 7.92 35.85 3.65
N VAL A 447 6.77 35.41 3.13
CA VAL A 447 5.47 36.03 3.43
C VAL A 447 5.02 35.36 4.72
N GLN A 448 4.78 36.17 5.76
CA GLN A 448 4.24 35.70 7.03
C GLN A 448 2.71 35.73 7.00
#